data_AF-A0A5R8XZC9-F1
#
_entry.id   AF-A0A5R8XZC9-F1
#
_cell.length_a   1.000
_cell.length_b   1.000
_cell.length_c   1.000
_cell.angle_alpha   90.00
_cell.angle_beta   90.00
_cell.angle_gamma   90.00
#
_symmetry.space_group_name_H-M   'P 1'
#
loop_
_entity.id
_entity.type
_entity.pdbx_description
1 polymer ?
#
loop_
_entity_poly.entity_id
_entity_poly.type
_entity_poly.pdbx_seq_one_letter_code
_entity_poly.pdbx_strand_id
1 'polypeptide(L)'
;MEELFNLTYKDEVELLKDEDDFEALGDEKYLKHPDMEARLYWAFCRPNGSCEEQIADVEPLVSIMAFNHSKLPALRRFQLLNDDVIKKDNLRVKIRNRTRMLFRAMVDNDFTELNQVLDIVPVFLPVAIDQLKTGRKWNDIKADEIEATKFIKRSSEFIDNEYKESLFLKLQDFEEYDESELKEFLKQVEEKKDEIHSLILEYYNQKVKVWIKHSDIHILQKKVIEKLANKLID
;
A
#
# COMPACT_ATOMS: atom_id res chain seq x y z
N MET A 1 -10.51 22.35 2.84
CA MET A 1 -11.58 21.34 2.66
C MET A 1 -12.93 21.93 3.03
N GLU A 2 -13.02 22.77 4.06
CA GLU A 2 -14.26 23.52 4.37
C GLU A 2 -14.76 24.41 3.22
N GLU A 3 -13.88 24.96 2.37
CA GLU A 3 -14.28 25.75 1.19
C GLU A 3 -14.98 24.95 0.06
N LEU A 4 -15.10 23.63 0.17
CA LEU A 4 -15.71 22.77 -0.87
C LEU A 4 -17.17 22.39 -0.59
N PHE A 5 -17.73 22.79 0.56
CA PHE A 5 -19.04 22.31 1.00
C PHE A 5 -19.95 23.49 1.34
N ASN A 6 -21.13 23.48 0.74
CA ASN A 6 -22.26 24.27 1.20
C ASN A 6 -22.87 23.55 2.41
N LEU A 7 -23.11 24.26 3.52
CA LEU A 7 -23.63 23.66 4.76
C LEU A 7 -25.17 23.48 4.71
N THR A 8 -25.75 23.38 3.52
CA THR A 8 -27.19 23.33 3.27
C THR A 8 -27.89 22.28 4.12
N TYR A 9 -27.30 21.08 4.23
CA TYR A 9 -27.88 19.94 4.95
C TYR A 9 -27.34 19.75 6.37
N LYS A 10 -26.51 20.69 6.86
CA LYS A 10 -25.86 20.56 8.17
C LYS A 10 -26.88 20.42 9.28
N ASP A 11 -27.79 21.38 9.41
CA ASP A 11 -28.74 21.41 10.51
C ASP A 11 -29.65 20.17 10.49
N GLU A 12 -30.03 19.68 9.31
CA GLU A 12 -30.83 18.45 9.17
C GLU A 12 -30.07 17.19 9.64
N VAL A 13 -28.78 17.08 9.33
CA VAL A 13 -27.97 15.92 9.76
C VAL A 13 -27.59 16.02 11.24
N GLU A 14 -27.35 17.23 11.77
CA GLU A 14 -27.09 17.40 13.21
C GLU A 14 -28.31 16.96 14.03
N LEU A 15 -29.53 17.27 13.60
CA LEU A 15 -30.74 16.78 14.26
C LEU A 15 -30.86 15.24 14.23
N LEU A 16 -30.38 14.59 13.17
CA LEU A 16 -30.42 13.13 13.05
C LEU A 16 -29.37 12.44 13.94
N LYS A 17 -28.30 13.13 14.37
CA LYS A 17 -27.24 12.52 15.19
C LYS A 17 -27.69 12.07 16.57
N ASP A 18 -28.76 12.68 17.08
CA ASP A 18 -29.31 12.36 18.39
C ASP A 18 -30.22 11.11 18.36
N GLU A 19 -30.45 10.53 17.18
CA GLU A 19 -31.26 9.32 17.00
C GLU A 19 -30.43 8.04 17.17
N ASP A 20 -31.01 7.02 17.82
CA ASP A 20 -30.34 5.74 18.08
C ASP A 20 -29.93 5.00 16.78
N ASP A 21 -30.72 5.15 15.71
CA ASP A 21 -30.50 4.55 14.39
C ASP A 21 -29.91 5.54 13.36
N PHE A 22 -29.14 6.54 13.80
CA PHE A 22 -28.61 7.65 12.98
C PHE A 22 -28.05 7.22 11.62
N GLU A 23 -27.21 6.19 11.58
CA GLU A 23 -26.59 5.74 10.32
C GLU A 23 -27.62 5.14 9.34
N ALA A 24 -28.56 4.31 9.84
CA ALA A 24 -29.57 3.68 8.99
C ALA A 24 -30.56 4.72 8.43
N LEU A 25 -31.01 5.65 9.28
CA LEU A 25 -31.88 6.76 8.88
C LEU A 25 -31.20 7.69 7.87
N GLY A 26 -29.92 8.00 8.10
CA GLY A 26 -29.13 8.80 7.18
C GLY A 26 -28.87 8.08 5.85
N ASP A 27 -28.60 6.78 5.86
CA ASP A 27 -28.44 5.98 4.64
C ASP A 27 -29.75 5.93 3.84
N GLU A 28 -30.90 5.70 4.49
CA GLU A 28 -32.20 5.73 3.82
C GLU A 28 -32.48 7.10 3.17
N LYS A 29 -32.18 8.19 3.89
CA LYS A 29 -32.50 9.55 3.45
C LYS A 29 -31.52 10.09 2.40
N TYR A 30 -30.22 9.86 2.59
CA TYR A 30 -29.18 10.59 1.86
C TYR A 30 -28.38 9.75 0.87
N LEU A 31 -28.31 8.42 1.01
CA LEU A 31 -27.40 7.61 0.18
C LEU A 31 -27.71 7.69 -1.32
N LYS A 32 -29.00 7.76 -1.68
CA LYS A 32 -29.48 7.86 -3.07
C LYS A 32 -30.23 9.17 -3.34
N HIS A 33 -29.99 10.18 -2.52
CA HIS A 33 -30.70 11.46 -2.63
C HIS A 33 -30.44 12.11 -4.00
N PRO A 34 -31.46 12.71 -4.65
CA PRO A 34 -31.29 13.30 -5.98
C PRO A 34 -30.30 14.47 -5.99
N ASP A 35 -30.27 15.28 -4.93
CA ASP A 35 -29.27 16.34 -4.75
C ASP A 35 -27.90 15.75 -4.39
N MET A 36 -26.89 16.10 -5.19
CA MET A 36 -25.49 15.74 -4.99
C MET A 36 -24.94 16.32 -3.67
N GLU A 37 -25.32 17.55 -3.28
CA GLU A 37 -24.82 18.17 -2.05
C GLU A 37 -25.23 17.36 -0.80
N ALA A 38 -26.44 16.80 -0.81
CA ALA A 38 -26.92 15.93 0.27
C ALA A 38 -26.09 14.64 0.38
N ARG A 39 -25.85 13.95 -0.75
CA ARG A 39 -25.03 12.72 -0.79
C ARG A 39 -23.60 12.99 -0.38
N LEU A 40 -23.04 14.10 -0.87
CA LEU A 40 -21.70 14.58 -0.57
C LEU A 40 -21.52 14.84 0.93
N TYR A 41 -22.46 15.56 1.54
CA TYR A 41 -22.42 15.86 2.96
C TYR A 41 -22.62 14.61 3.83
N TRP A 42 -23.51 13.70 3.42
CA TRP A 42 -23.65 12.42 4.10
C TRP A 42 -22.38 11.57 4.04
N ALA A 43 -21.68 11.53 2.91
CA ALA A 43 -20.40 10.83 2.79
C ALA A 43 -19.33 11.34 3.77
N PHE A 44 -19.38 12.63 4.13
CA PHE A 44 -18.50 13.23 5.14
C PHE A 44 -18.91 12.88 6.58
N CYS A 45 -20.21 12.91 6.88
CA CYS A 45 -20.74 12.77 8.24
C CYS A 45 -21.08 11.34 8.68
N ARG A 46 -21.10 10.36 7.75
CA ARG A 46 -21.50 8.97 8.04
C ARG A 46 -20.64 8.36 9.18
N PRO A 47 -21.24 7.87 10.28
CA PRO A 47 -20.50 7.46 11.50
C PRO A 47 -19.41 6.41 11.29
N ASN A 48 -19.72 5.35 10.56
CA ASN A 48 -18.76 4.27 10.28
C ASN A 48 -17.84 4.55 9.09
N GLY A 49 -17.80 5.80 8.62
CA GLY A 49 -17.16 6.18 7.38
C GLY A 49 -18.01 5.80 6.18
N SER A 50 -17.60 6.28 5.02
CA SER A 50 -18.36 6.13 3.79
C SER A 50 -18.35 4.68 3.27
N CYS A 51 -19.50 4.22 2.77
CA CYS A 51 -19.72 2.86 2.27
C CYS A 51 -19.35 2.72 0.78
N GLU A 52 -19.51 1.51 0.25
CA GLU A 52 -19.14 1.18 -1.13
C GLU A 52 -19.92 2.00 -2.16
N GLU A 53 -21.23 2.15 -1.95
CA GLU A 53 -22.13 2.89 -2.83
C GLU A 53 -21.73 4.37 -2.96
N GLN A 54 -21.22 4.97 -1.88
CA GLN A 54 -20.79 6.38 -1.89
C GLN A 54 -19.46 6.55 -2.62
N ILE A 55 -18.54 5.58 -2.52
CA ILE A 55 -17.28 5.63 -3.29
C ILE A 55 -17.59 5.44 -4.78
N ALA A 56 -18.53 4.57 -5.10
CA ALA A 56 -18.99 4.31 -6.47
C ALA A 56 -19.97 5.35 -7.01
N ASP A 57 -20.17 6.49 -6.32
CA ASP A 57 -21.10 7.52 -6.77
C ASP A 57 -20.71 8.04 -8.16
N VAL A 58 -21.73 8.29 -8.98
CA VAL A 58 -21.59 8.81 -10.34
C VAL A 58 -20.99 10.21 -10.36
N GLU A 59 -21.18 10.99 -9.28
CA GLU A 59 -20.62 12.32 -9.12
C GLU A 59 -19.20 12.25 -8.52
N PRO A 60 -18.16 12.73 -9.24
CA PRO A 60 -16.77 12.59 -8.80
C PRO A 60 -16.49 13.24 -7.43
N LEU A 61 -17.18 14.33 -7.08
CA LEU A 61 -16.97 15.00 -5.79
C LEU A 61 -17.48 14.15 -4.61
N VAL A 62 -18.62 13.47 -4.78
CA VAL A 62 -19.17 12.54 -3.77
C VAL A 62 -18.21 11.36 -3.61
N SER A 63 -17.78 10.77 -4.73
CA SER A 63 -16.81 9.68 -4.75
C SER A 63 -15.49 10.05 -4.05
N ILE A 64 -14.95 11.25 -4.29
CA ILE A 64 -13.74 11.78 -3.62
C ILE A 64 -13.93 11.91 -2.12
N MET A 65 -15.06 12.50 -1.69
CA MET A 65 -15.37 12.65 -0.28
C MET A 65 -15.46 11.28 0.39
N ALA A 66 -16.21 10.36 -0.24
CA ALA A 66 -16.38 9.01 0.25
C ALA A 66 -15.05 8.25 0.36
N PHE A 67 -14.20 8.32 -0.67
CA PHE A 67 -12.87 7.72 -0.67
C PHE A 67 -12.03 8.21 0.52
N ASN A 68 -12.05 9.51 0.78
CA ASN A 68 -11.29 10.17 1.83
C ASN A 68 -11.76 9.82 3.25
N HIS A 69 -13.06 9.56 3.43
CA HIS A 69 -13.71 9.32 4.73
C HIS A 69 -14.12 7.87 4.99
N SER A 70 -13.94 6.99 4.01
CA SER A 70 -14.20 5.57 4.18
C SER A 70 -13.26 4.91 5.21
N LYS A 71 -13.70 3.79 5.78
CA LYS A 71 -12.89 2.84 6.55
C LYS A 71 -12.59 1.55 5.78
N LEU A 72 -13.04 1.42 4.53
CA LEU A 72 -12.81 0.24 3.69
C LEU A 72 -11.30 0.00 3.41
N PRO A 73 -10.88 -1.23 3.07
CA PRO A 73 -9.52 -1.53 2.62
C PRO A 73 -9.12 -0.71 1.38
N ALA A 74 -7.82 -0.47 1.20
CA ALA A 74 -7.31 0.42 0.15
C ALA A 74 -7.72 -0.08 -1.24
N LEU A 75 -7.52 -1.37 -1.50
CA LEU A 75 -7.91 -2.01 -2.76
C LEU A 75 -9.38 -1.78 -3.08
N ARG A 76 -10.27 -2.00 -2.11
CA ARG A 76 -11.70 -1.86 -2.32
C ARG A 76 -12.09 -0.42 -2.67
N ARG A 77 -11.46 0.57 -2.01
CA ARG A 77 -11.69 1.98 -2.34
C ARG A 77 -11.27 2.31 -3.77
N PHE A 78 -10.10 1.84 -4.22
CA PHE A 78 -9.61 2.11 -5.57
C PHE A 78 -10.41 1.38 -6.66
N GLN A 79 -10.94 0.19 -6.39
CA GLN A 79 -11.84 -0.52 -7.30
C GLN A 79 -13.16 0.22 -7.56
N LEU A 80 -13.65 0.94 -6.56
CA LEU A 80 -14.94 1.63 -6.62
C LEU A 80 -14.79 3.10 -7.02
N LEU A 81 -13.58 3.65 -6.95
CA LEU A 81 -13.33 5.06 -7.19
C LEU A 81 -13.81 5.47 -8.58
N ASN A 82 -14.50 6.59 -8.66
CA ASN A 82 -15.01 7.12 -9.90
C ASN A 82 -13.86 7.38 -10.91
N ASP A 83 -14.02 6.87 -12.12
CA ASP A 83 -13.05 6.91 -13.23
C ASP A 83 -12.52 8.32 -13.52
N ASP A 84 -13.38 9.34 -13.43
CA ASP A 84 -12.98 10.72 -13.70
C ASP A 84 -11.96 11.22 -12.68
N VAL A 85 -12.05 10.74 -11.43
CA VAL A 85 -11.09 11.08 -10.38
C VAL A 85 -9.71 10.55 -10.76
N ILE A 86 -9.62 9.36 -11.36
CA ILE A 86 -8.36 8.75 -11.81
C ILE A 86 -7.83 9.49 -13.05
N LYS A 87 -8.69 9.80 -14.02
CA LYS A 87 -8.30 10.36 -15.32
C LYS A 87 -7.91 11.83 -15.26
N LYS A 88 -8.53 12.63 -14.37
CA LYS A 88 -8.38 14.09 -14.35
C LYS A 88 -7.46 14.57 -13.21
N ASP A 89 -6.37 15.24 -13.56
CA ASP A 89 -5.34 15.72 -12.63
C ASP A 89 -5.90 16.61 -11.50
N ASN A 90 -6.78 17.55 -11.85
CA ASN A 90 -7.41 18.47 -10.91
C ASN A 90 -8.30 17.75 -9.88
N LEU A 91 -8.83 16.57 -10.22
CA LEU A 91 -9.58 15.73 -9.29
C LEU A 91 -8.66 14.82 -8.48
N ARG A 92 -7.64 14.20 -9.11
CA ARG A 92 -6.63 13.37 -8.40
C ARG A 92 -5.99 14.09 -7.22
N VAL A 93 -5.70 15.39 -7.37
CA VAL A 93 -5.10 16.20 -6.30
C VAL A 93 -5.96 16.20 -5.01
N LYS A 94 -7.29 16.05 -5.13
CA LYS A 94 -8.22 16.06 -3.98
C LYS A 94 -8.18 14.79 -3.13
N ILE A 95 -7.69 13.66 -3.67
CA ILE A 95 -7.49 12.41 -2.90
C ILE A 95 -6.03 12.15 -2.55
N ARG A 96 -5.10 12.99 -3.03
CA ARG A 96 -3.64 12.78 -2.91
C ARG A 96 -3.21 12.49 -1.47
N ASN A 97 -3.71 13.23 -0.48
CA ASN A 97 -3.31 13.04 0.92
C ASN A 97 -3.75 11.68 1.46
N ARG A 98 -5.00 11.26 1.18
CA ARG A 98 -5.48 9.95 1.58
C ARG A 98 -4.74 8.83 0.84
N THR A 99 -4.52 8.99 -0.47
CA THR A 99 -3.73 8.05 -1.28
C THR A 99 -2.34 7.86 -0.71
N ARG A 100 -1.63 8.94 -0.34
CA ARG A 100 -0.32 8.86 0.34
C ARG A 100 -0.39 8.04 1.62
N MET A 101 -1.38 8.28 2.47
CA MET A 101 -1.54 7.53 3.72
C MET A 101 -1.79 6.04 3.48
N LEU A 102 -2.66 5.70 2.53
CA LEU A 102 -2.93 4.30 2.16
C LEU A 102 -1.69 3.63 1.58
N PHE A 103 -0.99 4.32 0.68
CA PHE A 103 0.21 3.80 0.04
C PHE A 103 1.34 3.57 1.03
N ARG A 104 1.49 4.44 2.03
CA ARG A 104 2.42 4.21 3.14
C ARG A 104 2.14 2.88 3.84
N ALA A 105 0.87 2.60 4.14
CA ALA A 105 0.51 1.34 4.81
C ALA A 105 0.77 0.12 3.93
N MET A 106 0.44 0.19 2.63
CA MET A 106 0.64 -0.93 1.71
C MET A 106 2.11 -1.20 1.39
N VAL A 107 2.94 -0.15 1.26
CA VAL A 107 4.39 -0.26 1.06
C VAL A 107 5.10 -0.79 2.32
N ASP A 108 4.51 -0.57 3.49
CA ASP A 108 5.02 -1.10 4.75
C ASP A 108 4.61 -2.54 5.03
N ASN A 109 3.88 -3.19 4.11
CA ASN A 109 3.43 -4.57 4.23
C ASN A 109 4.19 -5.48 3.25
N ASP A 110 3.55 -6.53 2.75
CA ASP A 110 4.14 -7.54 1.86
C ASP A 110 4.16 -7.14 0.36
N PHE A 111 3.75 -5.92 0.00
CA PHE A 111 3.54 -5.42 -1.37
C PHE A 111 2.34 -6.01 -2.16
N THR A 112 1.62 -7.02 -1.65
CA THR A 112 0.52 -7.67 -2.38
C THR A 112 -0.60 -6.69 -2.74
N GLU A 113 -1.17 -6.01 -1.74
CA GLU A 113 -2.26 -5.06 -1.96
C GLU A 113 -1.79 -3.85 -2.79
N LEU A 114 -0.53 -3.43 -2.61
CA LEU A 114 0.06 -2.33 -3.38
C LEU A 114 0.07 -2.65 -4.88
N ASN A 115 0.53 -3.85 -5.25
CA ASN A 115 0.58 -4.27 -6.64
C ASN A 115 -0.83 -4.34 -7.24
N GLN A 116 -1.80 -4.90 -6.50
CA GLN A 116 -3.20 -4.96 -6.95
C GLN A 116 -3.80 -3.56 -7.17
N VAL A 117 -3.52 -2.61 -6.29
CA VAL A 117 -3.97 -1.22 -6.46
C VAL A 117 -3.32 -0.58 -7.68
N LEU A 118 -2.02 -0.77 -7.86
CA LEU A 118 -1.29 -0.19 -9.01
C LEU A 118 -1.68 -0.81 -10.35
N ASP A 119 -2.28 -2.00 -10.38
CA ASP A 119 -2.89 -2.54 -11.60
C ASP A 119 -4.13 -1.75 -12.04
N ILE A 120 -4.87 -1.21 -11.07
CA ILE A 120 -6.09 -0.42 -11.32
C ILE A 120 -5.73 1.05 -11.59
N VAL A 121 -4.81 1.61 -10.79
CA VAL A 121 -4.48 3.04 -10.81
C VAL A 121 -2.97 3.30 -10.96
N PRO A 122 -2.35 2.87 -12.08
CA PRO A 122 -0.90 3.00 -12.29
C PRO A 122 -0.40 4.44 -12.26
N VAL A 123 -1.27 5.42 -12.52
CA VAL A 123 -0.97 6.86 -12.44
C VAL A 123 -0.45 7.30 -11.07
N PHE A 124 -0.74 6.54 -9.99
CA PHE A 124 -0.24 6.83 -8.65
C PHE A 124 1.11 6.18 -8.32
N LEU A 125 1.75 5.46 -9.25
CA LEU A 125 3.07 4.87 -9.02
C LEU A 125 4.10 5.86 -8.42
N PRO A 126 4.24 7.11 -8.90
CA PRO A 126 5.16 8.07 -8.28
C PRO A 126 4.87 8.34 -6.80
N VAL A 127 3.60 8.27 -6.39
CA VAL A 127 3.20 8.40 -4.98
C VAL A 127 3.62 7.18 -4.17
N ALA A 128 3.55 5.98 -4.75
CA ALA A 128 3.99 4.74 -4.08
C ALA A 128 5.51 4.76 -3.87
N ILE A 129 6.26 5.19 -4.88
CA ILE A 129 7.72 5.36 -4.79
C ILE A 129 8.10 6.38 -3.72
N ASP A 130 7.42 7.52 -3.69
CA ASP A 130 7.65 8.53 -2.66
C ASP A 130 7.38 7.97 -1.25
N GLN A 131 6.34 7.15 -1.08
CA GLN A 131 6.05 6.52 0.21
C GLN A 131 7.00 5.37 0.55
N LEU A 132 7.60 4.69 -0.42
CA LEU A 132 8.71 3.77 -0.16
C LEU A 132 9.92 4.49 0.41
N LYS A 133 10.34 5.58 -0.25
CA LYS A 133 11.55 6.33 0.12
C LYS A 133 11.38 7.05 1.45
N THR A 134 10.27 7.75 1.61
CA THR A 134 10.07 8.72 2.72
C THR A 134 9.07 8.27 3.77
N GLY A 135 8.32 7.19 3.51
CA GLY A 135 7.32 6.68 4.43
C GLY A 135 7.97 6.11 5.67
N ARG A 136 7.46 6.51 6.85
CA ARG A 136 7.86 5.89 8.11
C ARG A 136 7.44 4.41 8.11
N LYS A 137 8.33 3.53 8.59
CA LYS A 137 8.03 2.13 8.92
C LYS A 137 7.15 2.07 10.18
N TRP A 138 6.03 1.36 10.12
CA TRP A 138 5.00 1.30 11.18
C TRP A 138 4.80 -0.14 11.69
N ASN A 139 5.14 -1.14 10.89
CA ASN A 139 5.05 -2.54 11.26
C ASN A 139 6.31 -3.31 10.83
N ASP A 140 6.46 -4.54 11.32
CA ASP A 140 7.62 -5.41 11.05
C ASP A 140 7.33 -6.53 10.04
N ILE A 141 6.23 -6.41 9.30
CA ILE A 141 5.92 -7.35 8.22
C ILE A 141 6.98 -7.21 7.13
N LYS A 142 7.48 -8.36 6.68
CA LYS A 142 8.49 -8.44 5.65
C LYS A 142 7.82 -8.51 4.29
N ALA A 143 8.43 -7.84 3.32
CA ALA A 143 8.06 -7.90 1.93
C ALA A 143 8.23 -9.33 1.40
N ASP A 144 7.22 -9.83 0.68
CA ASP A 144 7.39 -11.04 -0.13
C ASP A 144 8.29 -10.72 -1.34
N GLU A 145 9.25 -11.59 -1.65
CA GLU A 145 10.24 -11.33 -2.70
C GLU A 145 9.63 -11.30 -4.10
N ILE A 146 8.56 -12.07 -4.34
CA ILE A 146 7.87 -12.11 -5.63
C ILE A 146 7.03 -10.83 -5.81
N GLU A 147 6.33 -10.40 -4.77
CA GLU A 147 5.59 -9.13 -4.79
C GLU A 147 6.51 -7.92 -4.87
N ALA A 148 7.64 -7.92 -4.16
CA ALA A 148 8.68 -6.91 -4.29
C ALA A 148 9.25 -6.91 -5.73
N THR A 149 9.44 -8.08 -6.34
CA THR A 149 9.87 -8.20 -7.74
C THR A 149 8.87 -7.55 -8.70
N LYS A 150 7.56 -7.79 -8.53
CA LYS A 150 6.52 -7.14 -9.33
C LYS A 150 6.59 -5.62 -9.19
N PHE A 151 6.79 -5.11 -7.99
CA PHE A 151 6.92 -3.68 -7.75
C PHE A 151 8.18 -3.09 -8.41
N ILE A 152 9.35 -3.74 -8.27
CA ILE A 152 10.60 -3.34 -8.92
C ILE A 152 10.44 -3.23 -10.45
N LYS A 153 9.79 -4.23 -11.06
CA LYS A 153 9.57 -4.24 -12.52
C LYS A 153 8.72 -3.06 -12.98
N ARG A 154 7.72 -2.65 -12.19
CA ARG A 154 6.88 -1.47 -12.47
C ARG A 154 7.62 -0.17 -12.24
N SER A 155 8.56 -0.15 -11.30
CA SER A 155 9.28 1.05 -10.88
C SER A 155 10.63 1.26 -11.58
N SER A 156 10.90 0.57 -12.70
CA SER A 156 12.24 0.50 -13.30
C SER A 156 12.89 1.87 -13.56
N GLU A 157 12.10 2.87 -13.93
CA GLU A 157 12.55 4.24 -14.21
C GLU A 157 12.85 5.06 -12.94
N PHE A 158 12.44 4.59 -11.77
CA PHE A 158 12.56 5.28 -10.49
C PHE A 158 13.65 4.68 -9.57
N ILE A 159 14.35 3.64 -10.02
CA ILE A 159 15.34 2.93 -9.23
C ILE A 159 16.61 3.79 -9.12
N ASP A 160 16.81 4.36 -7.94
CA ASP A 160 18.05 5.00 -7.50
C ASP A 160 18.55 4.35 -6.20
N ASN A 161 19.59 4.91 -5.59
CA ASN A 161 20.16 4.35 -4.36
C ASN A 161 19.18 4.45 -3.18
N GLU A 162 18.47 5.56 -3.03
CA GLU A 162 17.48 5.76 -1.97
C GLU A 162 16.32 4.75 -2.10
N TYR A 163 15.85 4.49 -3.33
CA TYR A 163 14.87 3.44 -3.61
C TYR A 163 15.36 2.08 -3.12
N LYS A 164 16.59 1.71 -3.48
CA LYS A 164 17.18 0.42 -3.11
C LYS A 164 17.32 0.27 -1.60
N GLU A 165 17.88 1.28 -0.94
CA GLU A 165 18.04 1.31 0.51
C GLU A 165 16.70 1.10 1.20
N SER A 166 15.67 1.87 0.83
CA SER A 166 14.34 1.75 1.43
C SER A 166 13.65 0.42 1.12
N LEU A 167 13.80 -0.11 -0.10
CA LEU A 167 13.26 -1.41 -0.47
C LEU A 167 13.90 -2.53 0.35
N PHE A 168 15.23 -2.53 0.47
CA PHE A 168 15.97 -3.56 1.18
C PHE A 168 15.64 -3.62 2.67
N LEU A 169 15.29 -2.49 3.29
CA LEU A 169 14.80 -2.45 4.66
C LEU A 169 13.45 -3.18 4.86
N LYS A 170 12.69 -3.43 3.79
CA LYS A 170 11.42 -4.17 3.84
C LYS A 170 11.61 -5.67 3.69
N LEU A 171 12.70 -6.11 3.09
CA LEU A 171 12.96 -7.54 2.84
C LEU A 171 13.25 -8.30 4.14
N GLN A 172 13.19 -9.64 4.05
CA GLN A 172 13.61 -10.52 5.14
C GLN A 172 15.04 -10.16 5.61
N ASP A 173 15.18 -10.02 6.92
CA ASP A 173 16.47 -9.84 7.57
C ASP A 173 16.84 -11.14 8.28
N PHE A 174 18.12 -11.51 8.20
CA PHE A 174 18.67 -12.75 8.73
C PHE A 174 19.98 -12.52 9.48
N GLU A 175 20.21 -11.28 9.93
CA GLU A 175 21.37 -10.97 10.78
C GLU A 175 21.42 -11.82 12.06
N GLU A 176 20.26 -12.15 12.63
CA GLU A 176 20.14 -12.95 13.86
C GLU A 176 19.97 -14.46 13.62
N TYR A 177 19.92 -14.90 12.36
CA TYR A 177 19.73 -16.32 12.06
C TYR A 177 20.93 -17.16 12.49
N ASP A 178 20.65 -18.38 12.94
CA ASP A 178 21.66 -19.42 13.04
C ASP A 178 22.00 -20.04 11.67
N GLU A 179 22.98 -20.96 11.66
CA GLU A 179 23.43 -21.63 10.43
C GLU A 179 22.31 -22.41 9.73
N SER A 180 21.43 -23.05 10.50
CA SER A 180 20.36 -23.90 9.97
C SER A 180 19.24 -23.04 9.39
N GLU A 181 18.84 -22.00 10.12
CA GLU A 181 17.83 -21.03 9.68
C GLU A 181 18.27 -20.33 8.38
N LEU A 182 19.52 -19.87 8.30
CA LEU A 182 20.03 -19.24 7.09
C LEU A 182 20.08 -20.21 5.90
N LYS A 183 20.46 -21.47 6.13
CA LYS A 183 20.44 -22.49 5.06
C LYS A 183 19.02 -22.76 4.56
N GLU A 184 18.05 -22.81 5.46
CA GLU A 184 16.65 -23.02 5.10
C GLU A 184 16.13 -21.85 4.28
N PHE A 185 16.33 -20.63 4.75
CA PHE A 185 15.96 -19.41 4.02
C PHE A 185 16.59 -19.38 2.61
N LEU A 186 17.90 -19.61 2.49
CA LEU A 186 18.58 -19.59 1.19
C LEU A 186 18.06 -20.67 0.23
N LYS A 187 17.67 -21.84 0.73
CA LYS A 187 17.04 -22.89 -0.10
C LYS A 187 15.65 -22.46 -0.56
N GLN A 188 14.84 -21.88 0.33
CA GLN A 188 13.52 -21.35 -0.04
C GLN A 188 13.65 -20.27 -1.12
N VAL A 189 14.63 -19.37 -1.01
CA VAL A 189 14.90 -18.36 -2.05
C VAL A 189 15.42 -19.02 -3.34
N GLU A 190 16.31 -20.02 -3.25
CA GLU A 190 16.83 -20.77 -4.41
C GLU A 190 15.69 -21.44 -5.21
N GLU A 191 14.69 -22.02 -4.54
CA GLU A 191 13.55 -22.70 -5.18
C GLU A 191 12.69 -21.79 -6.05
N LYS A 192 12.57 -20.50 -5.68
CA LYS A 192 11.80 -19.48 -6.42
C LYS A 192 12.68 -18.43 -7.11
N LYS A 193 14.00 -18.67 -7.25
CA LYS A 193 14.95 -17.64 -7.69
C LYS A 193 14.62 -17.04 -9.06
N ASP A 194 14.09 -17.85 -9.98
CA ASP A 194 13.76 -17.43 -11.35
C ASP A 194 12.58 -16.43 -11.39
N GLU A 195 11.79 -16.39 -10.31
CA GLU A 195 10.68 -15.44 -10.15
C GLU A 195 11.12 -14.15 -9.43
N ILE A 196 12.30 -14.14 -8.81
CA ILE A 196 12.82 -13.03 -8.01
C ILE A 196 13.74 -12.15 -8.86
N HIS A 197 13.63 -10.83 -8.69
CA HIS A 197 14.44 -9.85 -9.40
C HIS A 197 15.92 -9.95 -8.96
N SER A 198 16.86 -9.86 -9.91
CA SER A 198 18.31 -9.96 -9.64
C SER A 198 18.79 -9.03 -8.54
N LEU A 199 18.26 -7.81 -8.50
CA LEU A 199 18.51 -6.80 -7.46
C LEU A 199 18.28 -7.31 -6.01
N ILE A 200 17.27 -8.16 -5.78
CA ILE A 200 17.00 -8.78 -4.47
C ILE A 200 18.00 -9.91 -4.20
N LEU A 201 18.25 -10.76 -5.21
CA LEU A 201 19.18 -11.89 -5.12
C LEU A 201 20.61 -11.43 -4.83
N GLU A 202 21.06 -10.37 -5.51
CA GLU A 202 22.34 -9.70 -5.28
C GLU A 202 22.43 -9.13 -3.86
N TYR A 203 21.37 -8.48 -3.37
CA TYR A 203 21.31 -7.96 -2.01
C TYR A 203 21.48 -9.07 -0.97
N TYR A 204 20.74 -10.18 -1.11
CA TYR A 204 20.88 -11.32 -0.21
C TYR A 204 22.26 -11.95 -0.29
N ASN A 205 22.83 -12.13 -1.49
CA ASN A 205 24.19 -12.64 -1.63
C ASN A 205 25.21 -11.77 -0.88
N GLN A 206 25.09 -10.44 -0.99
CA GLN A 206 25.96 -9.50 -0.28
C GLN A 206 25.75 -9.55 1.23
N LYS A 207 24.50 -9.60 1.70
CA LYS A 207 24.18 -9.73 3.14
C LYS A 207 24.70 -11.04 3.72
N VAL A 208 24.61 -12.15 3.01
CA VAL A 208 25.20 -13.43 3.44
C VAL A 208 26.72 -13.33 3.56
N LYS A 209 27.41 -12.66 2.62
CA LYS A 209 28.85 -12.42 2.73
C LYS A 209 29.22 -11.62 3.99
N VAL A 210 28.38 -10.67 4.38
CA VAL A 210 28.54 -9.92 5.64
C VAL A 210 28.30 -10.84 6.84
N TRP A 211 27.22 -11.63 6.83
CA TRP A 211 26.91 -12.59 7.90
C TRP A 211 28.06 -13.60 8.12
N ILE A 212 28.59 -14.19 7.04
CA ILE A 212 29.72 -15.14 7.09
C ILE A 212 30.96 -14.53 7.76
N LYS A 213 31.25 -13.25 7.48
CA LYS A 213 32.41 -12.55 8.06
C LYS A 213 32.29 -12.37 9.57
N HIS A 214 31.07 -12.16 10.08
CA HIS A 214 30.81 -11.93 11.50
C HIS A 214 30.46 -13.21 12.27
N SER A 215 30.13 -14.30 11.58
CA SER A 215 29.84 -15.59 12.20
C SER A 215 31.10 -16.31 12.73
N ASP A 216 30.96 -17.01 13.85
CA ASP A 216 32.01 -17.85 14.45
C ASP A 216 31.92 -19.33 14.01
N ILE A 217 31.05 -19.65 13.05
CA ILE A 217 30.84 -21.01 12.56
C ILE A 217 32.08 -21.58 11.87
N HIS A 218 32.15 -22.91 11.77
CA HIS A 218 33.28 -23.60 11.18
C HIS A 218 33.46 -23.28 9.69
N ILE A 219 34.70 -23.29 9.20
CA ILE A 219 35.03 -22.90 7.82
C ILE A 219 34.30 -23.73 6.75
N LEU A 220 34.04 -25.01 7.00
CA LEU A 220 33.27 -25.84 6.08
C LEU A 220 31.80 -25.40 6.02
N GLN A 221 31.21 -24.96 7.14
CA GLN A 221 29.84 -24.46 7.19
C GLN A 221 29.74 -23.13 6.43
N LYS A 222 30.73 -22.23 6.61
CA LYS A 222 30.87 -20.99 5.82
C LYS A 222 30.86 -21.27 4.31
N LYS A 223 31.67 -22.25 3.86
CA LYS A 223 31.73 -22.65 2.44
C LYS A 223 30.41 -23.19 1.90
N VAL A 224 29.66 -23.95 2.72
CA VAL A 224 28.34 -24.45 2.32
C VAL A 224 27.36 -23.30 2.12
N ILE A 225 27.30 -22.35 3.05
CA ILE A 225 26.42 -21.17 2.97
C ILE A 225 26.82 -20.28 1.78
N GLU A 226 28.11 -20.03 1.60
CA GLU A 226 28.63 -19.25 0.46
C GLU A 226 28.24 -19.88 -0.87
N LYS A 227 28.33 -21.22 -0.98
CA LYS A 227 27.88 -21.94 -2.16
C LYS A 227 26.39 -21.73 -2.41
N LEU A 228 25.54 -21.84 -1.39
CA LEU A 228 24.09 -21.60 -1.53
C LEU A 228 23.80 -20.16 -1.97
N ALA A 229 24.45 -19.18 -1.36
CA ALA A 229 24.27 -17.78 -1.72
C ALA A 229 24.72 -17.47 -3.15
N ASN A 230 25.79 -18.10 -3.65
CA ASN A 230 26.24 -17.90 -5.02
C ASN A 230 25.25 -18.46 -6.05
N LYS A 231 24.57 -19.58 -5.75
CA LYS A 231 23.52 -20.11 -6.62
C LYS A 231 22.33 -19.16 -6.83
N LEU A 232 22.16 -18.17 -5.96
CA LEU A 232 21.12 -17.14 -6.12
C LEU A 232 21.43 -16.19 -7.28
N ILE A 233 22.70 -16.02 -7.62
CA ILE A 233 23.15 -15.11 -8.69
C ILE A 233 23.73 -15.82 -9.91
N ASP A 234 23.88 -17.15 -9.84
CA ASP A 234 24.24 -18.04 -10.95
C ASP A 234 23.02 -18.36 -11.83
#